data_AF-A0A7J2Z1C2-F1
#
_entry.id   AF-A0A7J2Z1C2-F1
#
_cell.length_a   1.000
_cell.length_b   1.000
_cell.length_c   1.000
_cell.angle_alpha   90.00
_cell.angle_beta   90.00
_cell.angle_gamma   90.00
#
_symmetry.space_group_name_H-M   'P 1'
#
loop_
_entity.id
_entity.type
_entity.pdbx_description
1 polymer ?
#
loop_
_entity_poly.entity_id
_entity_poly.type
_entity_poly.pdbx_seq_one_letter_code
_entity_poly.pdbx_strand_id
1 'polypeptide(L)'
;MLSMSIWIFLLITAIAILGCMRLFLSPKIPKIKKETYNRAFKLGLFLVVFDFIFENAGLFAGYWYTSGSVLQLGAVPIEVIGIAFCAGYAYSLLFKEKYQKFSWEVGFFTSLLIAVVGTLIEAILVSQGVLTYTGGWTSTYALISYFIAFFIMHKVNSML
;
A
#
# COMPACT_ATOMS: atom_id res chain seq x y z
N MET A 1 2.41 -14.79 27.19
CA MET A 1 1.34 -13.98 26.54
C MET A 1 1.44 -14.23 25.05
N LEU A 2 0.36 -14.63 24.39
CA LEU A 2 0.33 -14.73 22.92
C LEU A 2 0.31 -13.30 22.36
N SER A 3 1.47 -12.73 22.04
CA SER A 3 1.55 -11.47 21.32
C SER A 3 1.20 -11.73 19.85
N MET A 4 0.12 -11.13 19.36
CA MET A 4 -0.26 -11.20 17.96
C MET A 4 0.84 -10.56 17.10
N SER A 5 1.20 -11.21 15.98
CA SER A 5 2.15 -10.62 15.02
C SER A 5 1.64 -9.25 14.55
N ILE A 6 2.53 -8.26 14.50
CA ILE A 6 2.22 -6.91 14.01
C ILE A 6 1.70 -6.93 12.58
N TRP A 7 2.14 -7.88 11.75
CA TRP A 7 1.67 -8.06 10.39
C TRP A 7 0.20 -8.48 10.34
N ILE A 8 -0.22 -9.40 11.21
CA ILE A 8 -1.63 -9.79 11.35
C ILE A 8 -2.46 -8.58 11.80
N PHE A 9 -1.97 -7.82 12.79
CA PHE A 9 -2.64 -6.62 13.26
C PHE A 9 -2.87 -5.63 12.12
N LEU A 10 -1.82 -5.30 11.37
CA LEU A 10 -1.89 -4.38 10.23
C LEU A 10 -2.83 -4.89 9.14
N LEU A 11 -2.83 -6.19 8.85
CA LEU A 11 -3.75 -6.80 7.88
C LEU A 11 -5.21 -6.66 8.32
N ILE A 12 -5.52 -7.00 9.57
CA ILE A 12 -6.88 -6.85 10.13
C ILE A 12 -7.30 -5.38 10.09
N THR A 13 -6.41 -4.46 10.46
CA THR A 13 -6.66 -3.02 10.36
C THR A 13 -6.95 -2.59 8.92
N ALA A 14 -6.18 -3.04 7.95
CA ALA A 14 -6.39 -2.71 6.54
C ALA A 14 -7.76 -3.22 6.03
N ILE A 15 -8.13 -4.46 6.38
CA ILE A 15 -9.45 -5.04 6.04
C ILE A 15 -10.57 -4.24 6.71
N ALA A 16 -10.42 -3.88 7.99
CA ALA A 16 -11.41 -3.10 8.72
C ALA A 16 -11.61 -1.71 8.11
N ILE A 17 -10.53 -1.00 7.76
CA ILE A 17 -10.59 0.30 7.07
C ILE A 17 -11.34 0.16 5.75
N LEU A 18 -11.01 -0.85 4.94
CA LEU A 18 -11.67 -1.08 3.66
C LEU A 18 -13.16 -1.41 3.84
N GLY A 19 -13.51 -2.20 4.87
CA GLY A 19 -14.88 -2.48 5.26
C GLY A 19 -15.65 -1.21 5.64
N CYS A 20 -15.08 -0.36 6.50
CA CYS A 20 -15.63 0.93 6.88
C CYS A 20 -15.82 1.84 5.65
N MET A 21 -14.82 1.92 4.78
CA MET A 21 -14.93 2.69 3.53
C MET A 21 -16.10 2.21 2.69
N ARG A 22 -16.30 0.91 2.54
CA ARG A 22 -17.46 0.36 1.84
C ARG A 22 -18.77 0.77 2.52
N LEU A 23 -18.87 0.67 3.85
CA LEU A 23 -20.08 1.03 4.59
C LEU A 23 -20.41 2.52 4.53
N PHE A 24 -19.42 3.41 4.58
CA PHE A 24 -19.63 4.86 4.65
C PHE A 24 -19.62 5.56 3.28
N LEU A 25 -18.96 4.98 2.27
CA LEU A 25 -19.00 5.51 0.89
C LEU A 25 -20.21 4.96 0.10
N SER A 26 -20.75 3.80 0.46
CA SER A 26 -21.90 3.18 -0.23
C SER A 26 -23.26 3.90 -0.11
N PRO A 27 -23.60 4.69 0.95
CA PRO A 27 -24.93 5.31 1.04
C PRO A 27 -25.01 6.70 0.39
N LYS A 28 -23.88 7.37 0.13
CA LYS A 28 -23.84 8.75 -0.38
C LYS A 28 -23.36 8.88 -1.83
N ILE A 29 -22.96 7.77 -2.46
CA ILE A 29 -22.57 7.72 -3.86
C ILE A 29 -23.69 6.98 -4.61
N PRO A 30 -24.38 7.61 -5.58
CA PRO A 30 -25.42 6.94 -6.36
C PRO A 30 -24.82 5.66 -6.95
N LYS A 31 -25.38 4.49 -6.60
CA LYS A 31 -24.90 3.13 -6.97
C LYS A 31 -23.47 3.13 -7.49
N ILE A 32 -22.48 2.96 -6.61
CA ILE A 32 -21.08 2.74 -7.03
C ILE A 32 -21.11 1.72 -8.17
N LYS A 33 -20.73 2.16 -9.38
CA LYS A 33 -20.88 1.34 -10.58
C LYS A 33 -19.98 0.12 -10.43
N LYS A 34 -20.41 -1.01 -11.00
CA LYS A 34 -19.60 -2.24 -11.09
C LYS A 34 -18.18 -1.94 -11.65
N GLU A 35 -18.10 -0.96 -12.55
CA GLU A 35 -16.86 -0.44 -13.14
C GLU A 35 -15.89 0.11 -12.09
N THR A 36 -16.36 0.84 -11.09
CA THR A 36 -15.52 1.39 -10.01
C THR A 36 -14.87 0.28 -9.19
N TYR A 37 -15.63 -0.78 -8.86
CA TYR A 37 -15.09 -1.92 -8.14
C TYR A 37 -14.12 -2.75 -8.98
N ASN A 38 -14.40 -2.89 -10.29
CA ASN A 38 -13.47 -3.57 -11.20
C ASN A 38 -12.14 -2.81 -11.31
N ARG A 39 -12.19 -1.48 -11.40
CA ARG A 39 -11.01 -0.63 -11.39
C ARG A 39 -10.24 -0.73 -10.07
N ALA A 40 -10.93 -0.66 -8.94
CA ALA A 40 -10.31 -0.82 -7.62
C ALA A 40 -9.63 -2.19 -7.46
N PHE A 41 -10.26 -3.24 -7.95
CA PHE A 41 -9.69 -4.59 -7.98
C PHE A 41 -8.42 -4.65 -8.83
N LYS A 42 -8.45 -4.10 -10.06
CA LYS A 42 -7.26 -4.03 -10.94
C LYS A 42 -6.11 -3.25 -10.29
N LEU A 43 -6.42 -2.14 -9.63
CA LEU A 43 -5.41 -1.31 -8.97
C LEU A 43 -4.84 -1.99 -7.71
N GLY A 44 -5.68 -2.71 -6.96
CA GLY A 44 -5.24 -3.59 -5.87
C GLY A 44 -4.27 -4.65 -6.36
N LEU A 45 -4.59 -5.36 -7.45
CA LEU A 45 -3.69 -6.35 -8.04
C LEU A 45 -2.40 -5.73 -8.57
N PHE A 46 -2.48 -4.57 -9.22
CA PHE A 46 -1.29 -3.85 -9.68
C PHE A 46 -0.34 -3.56 -8.53
N LEU A 47 -0.85 -3.04 -7.40
CA LEU A 47 -0.01 -2.71 -6.26
C LEU A 47 0.58 -3.98 -5.62
N VAL A 48 -0.16 -5.08 -5.53
CA VAL A 48 0.37 -6.37 -5.07
C VAL A 48 1.55 -6.84 -5.92
N VAL A 49 1.41 -6.80 -7.24
CA VAL A 49 2.48 -7.26 -8.15
C VAL A 49 3.70 -6.35 -8.04
N PHE A 50 3.48 -5.04 -8.00
CA PHE A 50 4.55 -4.05 -7.86
C PHE A 50 5.31 -4.23 -6.54
N ASP A 51 4.58 -4.31 -5.42
CA ASP A 51 5.13 -4.51 -4.08
C ASP A 51 5.93 -5.81 -3.99
N PHE A 52 5.36 -6.90 -4.50
CA PHE A 52 6.03 -8.19 -4.52
C PHE A 52 7.37 -8.16 -5.26
N ILE A 53 7.43 -7.50 -6.42
CA ILE A 53 8.66 -7.34 -7.20
C ILE A 53 9.66 -6.46 -6.43
N PHE A 54 9.20 -5.34 -5.89
CA PHE A 54 10.06 -4.35 -5.24
C PHE A 54 10.72 -4.90 -3.97
N GLU A 55 9.95 -5.59 -3.12
CA GLU A 55 10.44 -6.24 -1.91
C GLU A 55 11.46 -7.33 -2.22
N ASN A 56 11.19 -8.19 -3.20
CA ASN A 56 12.13 -9.24 -3.58
C ASN A 56 13.41 -8.66 -4.22
N ALA A 57 13.29 -7.58 -5.00
CA ALA A 57 14.44 -6.88 -5.57
C ALA A 57 15.28 -6.21 -4.46
N GLY A 58 14.64 -5.59 -3.47
CA GLY A 58 15.29 -5.00 -2.30
C GLY A 58 16.08 -6.01 -1.49
N LEU A 59 15.48 -7.18 -1.22
CA LEU A 59 16.17 -8.28 -0.55
C LEU A 59 17.35 -8.82 -1.39
N PHE A 60 17.12 -9.08 -2.68
CA PHE A 60 18.16 -9.59 -3.58
C PHE A 60 19.36 -8.63 -3.70
N ALA A 61 19.10 -7.33 -3.70
CA ALA A 61 20.13 -6.30 -3.71
C ALA A 61 20.78 -6.06 -2.32
N GLY A 62 20.26 -6.69 -1.26
CA GLY A 62 20.77 -6.53 0.11
C GLY A 62 20.46 -5.17 0.73
N TYR A 63 19.35 -4.54 0.33
CA TYR A 63 18.93 -3.24 0.84
C TYR A 63 18.02 -3.33 2.06
N TRP A 64 17.09 -4.28 2.10
CA TRP A 64 16.28 -4.51 3.30
C TRP A 64 15.76 -5.95 3.35
N TYR A 65 15.31 -6.35 4.53
CA TYR A 65 14.60 -7.60 4.73
C TYR A 65 13.55 -7.45 5.83
N THR A 66 12.51 -8.28 5.76
CA THR A 66 11.43 -8.34 6.73
C THR A 66 11.51 -9.61 7.58
N SER A 67 10.91 -9.59 8.77
CA SER A 67 10.81 -10.74 9.67
C SER A 67 9.50 -10.73 10.48
N GLY A 68 9.22 -11.79 11.23
CA GLY A 68 8.05 -11.84 12.13
C GLY A 68 6.68 -12.10 11.47
N SER A 69 6.67 -12.43 10.17
CA SER A 69 5.49 -12.87 9.43
C SER A 69 5.08 -14.30 9.81
N VAL A 70 3.80 -14.64 9.65
CA VAL A 70 3.32 -16.02 9.79
C VAL A 70 3.83 -16.89 8.64
N LEU A 71 3.93 -16.33 7.43
CA LEU A 71 4.39 -17.03 6.23
C LEU A 71 5.08 -16.04 5.28
N GLN A 72 6.36 -16.28 5.01
CA GLN A 72 7.11 -15.52 4.00
C GLN A 72 7.02 -16.17 2.62
N LEU A 73 6.79 -15.34 1.61
CA LEU A 73 6.83 -15.67 0.20
C LEU A 73 8.02 -14.95 -0.44
N GLY A 74 9.22 -15.51 -0.26
CA GLY A 74 10.46 -14.80 -0.56
C GLY A 74 10.69 -13.69 0.46
N ALA A 75 10.90 -12.45 -0.01
CA ALA A 75 11.06 -11.28 0.86
C ALA A 75 9.75 -10.77 1.49
N VAL A 76 8.60 -11.21 0.96
CA VAL A 76 7.30 -10.57 1.21
C VAL A 76 6.50 -11.40 2.22
N PRO A 77 6.11 -10.83 3.37
CA PRO A 77 5.09 -11.41 4.25
C PRO A 77 3.76 -11.60 3.51
N ILE A 78 3.09 -12.75 3.66
CA ILE A 78 1.77 -12.95 3.04
C ILE A 78 0.75 -11.89 3.48
N GLU A 79 0.91 -11.36 4.70
CA GLU A 79 0.07 -10.28 5.22
C GLU A 79 0.29 -8.98 4.46
N VAL A 80 1.52 -8.69 4.03
CA VAL A 80 1.86 -7.50 3.23
C VAL A 80 1.18 -7.55 1.86
N ILE A 81 1.04 -8.74 1.25
CA ILE A 81 0.24 -8.92 0.03
C ILE A 81 -1.21 -8.46 0.25
N GLY A 82 -1.83 -8.87 1.36
CA GLY A 82 -3.18 -8.48 1.71
C GLY A 82 -3.31 -6.98 2.00
N ILE A 83 -2.34 -6.40 2.69
CA ILE A 83 -2.25 -4.96 2.99
C ILE A 83 -2.10 -4.15 1.69
N ALA A 84 -1.18 -4.55 0.81
CA ALA A 84 -0.94 -3.91 -0.50
C ALA A 84 -2.20 -3.96 -1.37
N PHE A 85 -2.89 -5.11 -1.42
CA PHE A 85 -4.17 -5.20 -2.12
C PHE A 85 -5.21 -4.22 -1.56
N CYS A 86 -5.37 -4.20 -0.24
CA CYS A 86 -6.32 -3.30 0.43
C CYS A 86 -5.98 -1.83 0.18
N ALA A 87 -4.69 -1.46 0.22
CA ALA A 87 -4.23 -0.11 -0.06
C ALA A 87 -4.56 0.30 -1.51
N GLY A 88 -4.28 -0.57 -2.48
CA GLY A 88 -4.57 -0.29 -3.89
C GLY A 88 -6.05 -0.16 -4.18
N TYR A 89 -6.85 -1.04 -3.58
CA TYR A 89 -8.29 -1.00 -3.68
C TYR A 89 -8.87 0.27 -3.04
N ALA A 90 -8.45 0.59 -1.82
CA ALA A 90 -8.87 1.78 -1.09
C ALA A 90 -8.49 3.06 -1.85
N TYR A 91 -7.28 3.13 -2.39
CA TYR A 91 -6.82 4.26 -3.20
C TYR A 91 -7.80 4.54 -4.34
N SER A 92 -8.18 3.53 -5.12
CA SER A 92 -9.15 3.71 -6.20
C SER A 92 -10.53 4.16 -5.73
N LEU A 93 -10.97 3.75 -4.53
CA LEU A 93 -12.27 4.13 -3.98
C LEU A 93 -12.29 5.56 -3.42
N LEU A 94 -11.15 6.08 -2.96
CA LEU A 94 -11.05 7.43 -2.41
C LEU A 94 -11.19 8.52 -3.48
N PHE A 95 -10.77 8.25 -4.72
CA PHE A 95 -10.93 9.19 -5.82
C PHE A 95 -12.31 9.06 -6.48
N LYS A 96 -13.16 10.08 -6.30
CA LYS A 96 -14.38 10.26 -7.10
C LYS A 96 -14.05 10.30 -8.60
N GLU A 97 -15.00 9.94 -9.47
CA GLU A 97 -14.85 9.94 -10.94
C GLU A 97 -14.19 11.23 -11.50
N LYS A 98 -14.45 12.40 -10.90
CA LYS A 98 -13.81 13.67 -11.31
C LYS A 98 -12.29 13.71 -11.12
N TYR A 99 -11.77 13.02 -10.10
CA TYR A 99 -10.34 12.92 -9.78
C TYR A 99 -9.69 11.65 -10.32
N GLN A 100 -10.44 10.89 -11.13
CA GLN A 100 -9.92 9.74 -11.85
C GLN A 100 -9.13 10.13 -13.10
N LYS A 101 -9.31 11.35 -13.62
CA LYS A 101 -8.40 11.92 -14.62
C LYS A 101 -7.12 12.37 -13.92
N PHE A 102 -5.99 12.19 -14.60
CA PHE A 102 -4.70 12.61 -14.07
C PHE A 102 -4.70 14.11 -13.77
N SER A 103 -4.52 14.46 -12.50
CA SER A 103 -4.23 15.82 -12.04
C SER A 103 -2.89 15.78 -11.34
N TRP A 104 -1.97 16.63 -11.80
CA TRP A 104 -0.63 16.67 -11.24
C TRP A 104 -0.66 17.01 -9.75
N GLU A 105 -1.50 17.97 -9.35
CA GLU A 105 -1.64 18.42 -7.98
C GLU A 105 -2.18 17.30 -7.08
N VAL A 106 -3.25 16.63 -7.52
CA VAL A 106 -3.84 15.52 -6.76
C VAL A 106 -2.84 14.38 -6.64
N GLY A 107 -2.20 13.99 -7.74
CA GLY A 107 -1.16 12.96 -7.73
C GLY A 107 -0.01 13.31 -6.79
N PHE A 108 0.51 14.53 -6.87
CA PHE A 108 1.64 15.00 -6.07
C PHE A 108 1.32 14.99 -4.57
N PHE A 109 0.25 15.67 -4.15
CA PHE A 109 -0.06 15.80 -2.73
C PHE A 109 -0.51 14.49 -2.10
N THR A 110 -1.24 13.64 -2.83
CA THR A 110 -1.64 12.33 -2.30
C THR A 110 -0.45 11.38 -2.20
N SER A 111 0.46 11.39 -3.18
CA SER A 111 1.68 10.58 -3.13
C SER A 111 2.62 11.05 -2.03
N LEU A 112 2.74 12.37 -1.81
CA LEU A 112 3.52 12.93 -0.70
C LEU A 112 2.96 12.53 0.66
N LEU A 113 1.63 12.64 0.85
CA LEU A 113 0.98 12.21 2.07
C LEU A 113 1.22 10.72 2.35
N ILE A 114 1.03 9.88 1.33
CA ILE A 114 1.25 8.43 1.46
C ILE A 114 2.73 8.13 1.74
N ALA A 115 3.66 8.84 1.10
CA ALA A 115 5.09 8.67 1.35
C ALA A 115 5.49 8.99 2.79
N VAL A 116 4.97 10.09 3.34
CA VAL A 116 5.22 10.46 4.74
C VAL A 116 4.64 9.41 5.69
N VAL A 117 3.38 9.01 5.47
CA VAL A 117 2.71 8.02 6.34
C VAL A 117 3.34 6.63 6.21
N GLY A 118 3.66 6.19 5.00
CA GLY A 118 4.30 4.90 4.73
C GLY A 118 5.69 4.82 5.38
N THR A 119 6.50 5.86 5.21
CA THR A 119 7.82 5.93 5.86
C THR A 119 7.71 5.96 7.39
N LEU A 120 6.70 6.62 7.94
CA LEU A 120 6.44 6.60 9.38
C LEU A 120 6.08 5.19 9.88
N ILE A 121 5.22 4.46 9.15
CA ILE A 121 4.88 3.08 9.46
C ILE A 121 6.12 2.19 9.38
N GLU A 122 6.96 2.36 8.35
CA GLU A 122 8.23 1.61 8.26
C GLU A 122 9.17 1.93 9.41
N ALA A 123 9.29 3.19 9.83
CA ALA A 123 10.09 3.53 11.00
C ALA A 123 9.60 2.80 12.28
N ILE A 124 8.28 2.65 12.43
CA ILE A 124 7.70 1.84 13.51
C ILE A 124 8.10 0.36 13.33
N LEU A 125 7.96 -0.21 12.14
CA LEU A 125 8.34 -1.59 11.86
C LEU A 125 9.83 -1.87 12.13
N VAL A 126 10.71 -0.92 11.79
CA VAL A 126 12.14 -0.97 12.11
C VAL A 126 12.37 -0.94 13.62
N SER A 127 11.71 -0.04 14.35
CA SER A 127 11.81 0.03 15.81
C SER A 127 11.32 -1.24 16.52
N GLN A 128 10.40 -1.99 15.90
CA GLN A 128 9.90 -3.27 16.39
C GLN A 128 10.76 -4.45 15.95
N GLY A 129 11.82 -4.23 15.16
CA GLY A 129 12.74 -5.26 14.68
C GLY A 129 12.15 -6.19 13.61
N VAL A 130 10.99 -5.85 13.03
CA VAL A 130 10.32 -6.67 11.99
C VAL A 130 10.65 -6.22 10.56
N LEU A 131 11.29 -5.07 10.41
CA LEU A 131 11.88 -4.57 9.17
C LEU A 131 13.33 -4.15 9.48
N THR A 132 14.27 -4.44 8.59
CA THR A 132 15.66 -4.02 8.77
C THR A 132 16.20 -3.46 7.47
N TYR A 133 16.73 -2.24 7.53
CA TYR A 133 17.48 -1.64 6.43
C TYR A 133 18.95 -2.02 6.51
N THR A 134 19.54 -2.23 5.34
CA THR A 134 20.91 -2.69 5.12
C THR A 134 21.45 -2.09 3.82
N GLY A 135 22.72 -2.33 3.47
CA GLY A 135 23.25 -1.93 2.15
C GLY A 135 23.19 -0.43 1.84
N GLY A 136 23.14 0.43 2.87
CA GLY A 136 23.01 1.88 2.71
C GLY A 136 21.57 2.38 2.51
N TRP A 137 20.56 1.49 2.55
CA TRP A 137 19.16 1.89 2.52
C TRP A 137 18.76 2.64 3.81
N THR A 138 17.88 3.63 3.68
CA THR A 138 17.49 4.53 4.75
C THR A 138 16.03 4.94 4.60
N SER A 139 15.44 5.51 5.65
CA SER A 139 14.08 6.06 5.61
C SER A 139 13.90 7.15 4.55
N THR A 140 14.98 7.87 4.17
CA THR A 140 14.93 8.84 3.06
C THR A 140 14.69 8.15 1.72
N TYR A 141 15.35 7.02 1.47
CA TYR A 141 15.13 6.24 0.25
C TYR A 141 13.74 5.58 0.24
N ALA A 142 13.26 5.11 1.40
CA ALA A 142 11.88 4.63 1.53
C ALA A 142 10.87 5.74 1.19
N LEU A 143 11.03 6.96 1.71
CA LEU A 143 10.15 8.09 1.42
C LEU A 143 10.10 8.43 -0.06
N ILE A 144 11.27 8.52 -0.70
CA ILE A 144 11.36 8.79 -2.15
C ILE A 144 10.70 7.65 -2.94
N SER A 145 10.93 6.40 -2.54
CA SER A 145 10.37 5.23 -3.22
C SER A 145 8.84 5.19 -3.12
N TYR A 146 8.27 5.43 -1.93
CA TYR A 146 6.83 5.56 -1.77
C TYR A 146 6.27 6.70 -2.62
N PHE A 147 6.91 7.87 -2.61
CA PHE A 147 6.45 9.00 -3.41
C PHE A 147 6.38 8.63 -4.89
N ILE A 148 7.46 8.07 -5.44
CA ILE A 148 7.53 7.68 -6.85
C ILE A 148 6.50 6.58 -7.16
N ALA A 149 6.42 5.54 -6.33
CA ALA A 149 5.50 4.42 -6.53
C ALA A 149 4.03 4.89 -6.56
N PHE A 150 3.62 5.69 -5.58
CA PHE A 150 2.25 6.20 -5.53
C PHE A 150 1.96 7.27 -6.59
N PHE A 151 2.98 7.98 -7.05
CA PHE A 151 2.82 8.91 -8.17
C PHE A 151 2.59 8.17 -9.49
N ILE A 152 3.35 7.09 -9.73
CA ILE A 152 3.11 6.16 -10.85
C ILE A 152 1.73 5.52 -10.71
N MET A 153 1.35 5.09 -9.51
CA MET A 153 0.06 4.49 -9.23
C MET A 153 -1.10 5.47 -9.52
N HIS A 154 -0.95 6.77 -9.24
CA HIS A 154 -1.93 7.79 -9.64
C HIS A 154 -2.10 7.81 -11.17
N LYS A 155 -0.99 7.74 -11.91
CA LYS A 155 -1.01 7.67 -13.38
C LYS A 155 -1.67 6.38 -13.86
N VAL A 156 -1.34 5.22 -13.30
CA VAL A 156 -1.95 3.92 -13.62
C VAL A 156 -3.45 3.95 -13.36
N ASN A 157 -3.85 4.43 -12.20
CA ASN A 157 -5.26 4.61 -11.85
C ASN A 157 -5.97 5.42 -12.94
N SER A 158 -5.39 6.52 -13.42
CA SER A 158 -6.01 7.35 -14.46
C SER A 158 -6.18 6.69 -15.84
N MET A 159 -5.52 5.56 -16.09
CA MET A 159 -5.59 4.80 -17.34
C MET A 159 -6.56 3.61 -17.27
N LEU A 160 -7.06 3.26 -16.07
CA LEU A 160 -8.00 2.16 -15.82
C LEU A 160 -9.46 2.61 -15.91
#